data_AF-A0A2G8LGH4-F1
#
_entry.id   AF-A0A2G8LGH4-F1
#
_cell.length_a   1.000
_cell.length_b   1.000
_cell.length_c   1.000
_cell.angle_alpha   90.00
_cell.angle_beta   90.00
_cell.angle_gamma   90.00
#
_symmetry.space_group_name_H-M   'P 1'
#
loop_
_entity.id
_entity.type
_entity.pdbx_description
1 polymer ?
#
loop_
_entity_poly.entity_id
_entity_poly.type
_entity_poly.pdbx_seq_one_letter_code
_entity_poly.pdbx_strand_id
1 'polypeptide(L)' 'FHVFLLSDEGSLLHPRDVAVYQDMTQLSHYFISSSHNTYLLEDQLKGPSSVEAYISSLQKGCRCVE' A
#
# COMPACT_ATOMS: atom_id res chain seq x y z
N PHE A 1 9.48 7.44 32.61
CA PHE A 1 10.35 7.21 31.44
C PHE A 1 9.73 6.21 30.46
N HIS A 2 9.51 4.95 30.84
CA HIS A 2 8.94 3.93 29.93
C HIS A 2 7.54 4.27 29.37
N VAL A 3 6.70 4.93 30.17
CA VAL A 3 5.36 5.40 29.74
C VAL A 3 5.45 6.46 28.64
N PHE A 4 6.46 7.32 28.67
CA PHE A 4 6.66 8.37 27.66
C PHE A 4 7.13 7.77 26.33
N LEU A 5 8.07 6.82 26.36
CA LEU A 5 8.59 6.16 25.15
C LEU A 5 7.51 5.38 24.38
N LEU A 6 6.43 4.96 25.04
CA LEU A 6 5.32 4.24 24.43
C LEU A 6 4.07 5.12 24.24
N SER A 7 4.13 6.40 24.62
CA SER A 7 3.05 7.36 24.40
C SER A 7 3.10 7.92 22.98
N ASP A 8 1.98 8.51 22.54
CA ASP A 8 1.87 9.17 21.24
C ASP A 8 2.90 10.31 21.05
N GLU A 9 3.22 11.02 22.14
CA GLU A 9 4.26 12.07 22.17
C GLU A 9 5.67 11.52 21.88
N GLY A 10 5.89 10.22 22.08
CA GLY A 10 7.13 9.52 21.77
C GLY A 10 7.13 8.86 20.39
N SER A 11 6.07 9.04 19.59
CA SER A 11 5.95 8.43 18.26
C SER A 11 7.06 8.93 17.33
N LEU A 12 7.66 7.99 16.59
CA LEU A 12 8.63 8.31 15.53
C LEU A 12 7.96 8.95 14.31
N LEU A 13 6.67 8.68 14.11
CA LEU A 13 5.92 9.18 12.97
C LEU A 13 5.26 10.50 13.35
N HIS A 14 5.44 11.51 12.51
CA HIS A 14 4.73 12.76 12.68
C HIS A 14 3.23 12.54 12.40
N PRO A 15 2.31 13.03 13.24
CA PRO A 15 0.88 12.82 13.04
C PRO A 15 0.37 13.32 11.68
N ARG A 16 1.06 14.29 11.07
CA ARG A 16 0.74 14.82 9.73
C ARG A 16 0.95 13.80 8.61
N ASP A 17 1.90 12.89 8.79
CA ASP A 17 2.29 11.90 7.77
C ASP A 17 1.37 10.66 7.78
N VAL A 18 0.44 10.60 8.74
CA VAL A 18 -0.53 9.50 8.89
C VAL A 18 -1.73 9.66 7.94
N ALA A 19 -2.05 10.89 7.53
CA ALA A 19 -3.12 11.19 6.60
C ALA A 19 -2.56 11.54 5.20
N VAL A 20 -3.42 11.63 4.19
CA VAL A 20 -3.03 12.15 2.87
C VAL A 20 -2.70 13.64 3.01
N TYR A 21 -1.45 14.01 2.76
CA TYR A 21 -0.95 15.39 2.88
C TYR A 21 -0.34 15.92 1.57
N GLN A 22 -0.16 15.06 0.57
CA GLN A 22 0.36 15.42 -0.75
C GLN A 22 -0.71 16.14 -1.58
N ASP A 23 -0.28 16.89 -2.60
CA ASP A 23 -1.18 17.72 -3.44
C ASP A 23 -2.28 16.94 -4.19
N MET A 24 -2.11 15.75 -4.76
CA MET A 24 -3.17 14.97 -5.45
C MET A 24 -3.87 15.59 -6.68
N THR A 25 -3.59 16.83 -7.11
CA THR A 25 -4.24 17.40 -8.32
C THR A 25 -3.58 17.00 -9.65
N GLN A 26 -2.37 16.40 -9.63
CA GLN A 26 -1.58 16.06 -10.82
C GLN A 26 -1.15 14.59 -10.86
N LEU A 27 -1.93 13.73 -11.51
CA LEU A 27 -1.73 12.27 -11.51
C LEU A 27 -0.33 11.81 -11.99
N SER A 28 0.20 12.43 -13.04
CA SER A 28 1.45 12.00 -13.68
C SER A 28 2.73 12.25 -12.87
N HIS A 29 2.63 12.96 -11.74
CA HIS A 29 3.78 13.34 -10.92
C HIS A 29 3.96 12.45 -9.68
N TYR A 30 3.19 11.37 -9.58
CA TYR A 30 3.22 10.46 -8.45
C TYR A 30 3.76 9.08 -8.83
N PHE A 31 4.45 8.46 -7.87
CA PHE A 31 4.62 7.02 -7.90
C PHE A 31 3.26 6.34 -7.66
N ILE A 32 2.90 5.40 -8.52
CA ILE A 32 1.66 4.63 -8.43
C ILE A 32 2.02 3.21 -7.99
N SER A 33 1.41 2.74 -6.90
CA SER A 33 1.49 1.34 -6.50
C SER A 33 0.75 0.48 -7.53
N SER A 34 1.47 -0.34 -8.27
CA SER A 34 0.95 -1.12 -9.40
C SER A 34 1.31 -2.59 -9.25
N SER A 35 0.44 -3.47 -9.74
CA SER A 35 0.62 -4.92 -9.77
C SER A 35 0.52 -5.40 -11.22
N HIS A 36 1.34 -6.40 -11.57
CA HIS A 36 1.39 -7.02 -12.89
C HIS A 36 1.01 -8.49 -12.75
N ASN A 37 0.25 -9.03 -13.70
CA ASN A 37 -0.35 -10.36 -13.62
C ASN A 37 -1.02 -10.60 -12.25
N THR A 38 -1.89 -9.68 -11.83
CA THR A 38 -2.40 -9.60 -10.46
C THR A 38 -3.17 -10.85 -10.05
N TYR A 39 -3.73 -11.59 -11.01
CA TYR A 39 -4.42 -12.85 -10.77
C TYR A 39 -3.52 -14.01 -10.32
N LEU A 40 -2.20 -13.98 -10.58
CA LEU A 40 -1.29 -15.08 -10.25
C LEU A 40 -0.91 -15.08 -8.77
N LEU A 41 -1.07 -16.23 -8.12
CA LEU A 41 -0.65 -16.43 -6.73
C LEU A 41 0.81 -16.87 -6.60
N GLU A 42 1.36 -17.50 -7.64
CA GLU A 42 2.68 -18.12 -7.62
C GLU A 42 3.44 -17.87 -8.94
N ASP A 43 4.02 -18.92 -9.54
CA ASP A 43 4.86 -18.78 -10.72
C ASP A 43 4.08 -18.46 -12.01
N GLN A 44 4.81 -17.94 -13.00
CA GLN A 44 4.23 -17.44 -14.26
C GLN A 44 3.79 -18.54 -15.25
N LEU A 45 4.21 -19.79 -15.05
CA LEU A 45 4.00 -20.89 -16.00
C LEU A 45 2.92 -21.87 -15.54
N LYS A 46 2.87 -22.17 -14.24
CA LYS A 46 2.01 -23.21 -13.67
C LYS A 46 1.26 -22.76 -12.41
N GLY A 47 1.51 -21.55 -11.92
CA GLY A 47 0.87 -21.02 -10.73
C GLY A 47 -0.64 -20.84 -10.89
N PRO A 48 -1.43 -21.09 -9.83
CA PRO A 48 -2.88 -20.91 -9.88
C PRO A 48 -3.25 -19.43 -9.99
N SER A 49 -4.40 -19.18 -10.62
CA SER A 49 -5.02 -17.86 -10.71
C SER A 49 -6.16 -17.72 -9.69
N SER A 50 -6.35 -16.54 -9.12
CA SER A 50 -7.36 -16.32 -8.07
C SER A 50 -7.89 -14.88 -8.05
N VAL A 51 -9.17 -14.73 -7.74
CA VAL A 51 -9.83 -13.42 -7.55
C VAL A 51 -9.35 -12.76 -6.26
N GLU A 52 -9.02 -13.55 -5.24
CA GLU A 52 -8.49 -13.08 -3.96
C GLU A 52 -7.18 -12.31 -4.11
N ALA A 53 -6.39 -12.60 -5.15
CA ALA A 53 -5.17 -11.88 -5.48
C ALA A 53 -5.43 -10.39 -5.81
N TYR A 54 -6.50 -10.10 -6.58
CA TYR A 54 -6.96 -8.74 -6.83
C TYR A 54 -7.44 -8.05 -5.55
N ILE A 55 -8.26 -8.74 -4.75
CA ILE A 55 -8.82 -8.20 -3.50
C ILE A 55 -7.68 -7.79 -2.56
N SER A 56 -6.72 -8.69 -2.33
CA SER A 56 -5.56 -8.46 -1.47
C SER A 56 -4.70 -7.30 -1.98
N SER A 57 -4.46 -7.22 -3.29
CA SER A 57 -3.68 -6.13 -3.89
C SER A 57 -4.33 -4.77 -3.67
N LEU A 58 -5.63 -4.65 -3.91
CA LEU A 58 -6.38 -3.41 -3.69
C LEU A 58 -6.45 -3.02 -2.20
N GLN A 59 -6.63 -4.00 -1.30
CA GLN A 59 -6.63 -3.77 0.16
C GLN A 59 -5.27 -3.25 0.66
N LYS A 60 -4.16 -3.70 0.07
CA LYS A 60 -2.81 -3.21 0.37
C LYS A 60 -2.49 -1.84 -0.24
N GLY A 61 -3.45 -1.23 -0.96
CA GLY A 61 -3.30 0.09 -1.54
C GLY A 61 -2.78 0.11 -2.97
N CYS A 62 -2.75 -1.04 -3.67
CA CYS A 62 -2.49 -1.04 -5.11
C CYS A 62 -3.58 -0.23 -5.85
N ARG A 63 -3.18 0.52 -6.88
CA ARG A 63 -4.03 1.43 -7.66
C ARG A 63 -4.03 1.14 -9.16
N CYS A 64 -3.25 0.17 -9.61
CA CYS A 64 -3.23 -0.31 -10.99
C CYS A 64 -3.03 -1.83 -10.96
N VAL A 65 -3.93 -2.59 -11.60
CA VAL A 65 -3.92 -4.05 -11.64
C VAL A 65 -4.08 -4.51 -13.08
N GLU A 66 -3.55 -5.69 -13.37
CA GLU A 66 -3.68 -6.40 -14.66
C GLU A 66 -4.55 -7.65 -14.51
#